data_AF-A0A2Z2M939-F1
#
_entry.id   AF-A0A2Z2M939-F1
#
_cell.length_a   1.000
_cell.length_b   1.000
_cell.length_c   1.000
_cell.angle_alpha   90.00
_cell.angle_beta   90.00
_cell.angle_gamma   90.00
#
_symmetry.space_group_name_H-M   'P 1'
#
loop_
_entity.id
_entity.type
_entity.pdbx_description
1 polymer ?
#
loop_
_entity_poly.entity_id
_entity_poly.type
_entity_poly.pdbx_seq_one_letter_code
_entity_poly.pdbx_strand_id
1 'polypeptide(L)'
;MRKDKILAALLVALLLYSSFATWKWEETEKSRDNAINALERAASSEMKCFESSGILVSLAEENASNAALISFSLMLAHCAYNLESTAYSLRSLTNDPKYSDLAAFGVSLGIFFRRVENRFWESRELVLKNKDRLVNLALTIDNLTVERKGLRNLTPEDIKKLKKMAEEIESG
;
A
#
# COMPACT_ATOMS: atom_id res chain seq x y z
N MET A 1 -46.61 -16.63 40.36
CA MET A 1 -46.70 -15.14 40.26
C MET A 1 -45.39 -14.39 40.51
N ARG A 2 -44.66 -14.56 41.63
CA ARG A 2 -43.41 -13.79 41.87
C ARG A 2 -42.23 -14.28 41.01
N LYS A 3 -42.12 -15.60 40.78
CA LYS A 3 -41.08 -16.21 39.94
C LYS A 3 -41.22 -15.86 38.46
N ASP A 4 -42.45 -15.82 37.95
CA ASP A 4 -42.74 -15.53 36.54
C ASP A 4 -42.36 -14.09 36.16
N LYS A 5 -42.56 -13.14 37.08
CA LYS A 5 -42.15 -11.73 36.92
C LYS A 5 -40.62 -11.57 36.93
N ILE A 6 -39.92 -12.34 37.75
CA ILE A 6 -38.44 -12.33 37.80
C ILE A 6 -37.87 -12.92 36.52
N LEU A 7 -38.45 -14.02 36.02
CA LEU A 7 -38.04 -14.65 34.77
C LEU A 7 -38.27 -13.72 33.56
N ALA A 8 -39.43 -13.05 33.50
CA ALA A 8 -39.72 -12.08 32.46
C ALA A 8 -38.78 -10.87 32.50
N ALA A 9 -38.45 -10.36 33.69
CA ALA A 9 -37.49 -9.26 33.83
C ALA A 9 -36.07 -9.66 33.39
N LEU A 10 -35.63 -10.89 33.69
CA LEU A 10 -34.35 -11.42 33.23
C LEU A 10 -34.30 -11.58 31.71
N LEU A 11 -35.39 -12.06 31.09
CA LEU A 11 -35.49 -12.18 29.63
C LEU A 11 -35.41 -10.80 28.94
N VAL A 12 -36.12 -9.80 29.47
CA VAL A 12 -36.05 -8.43 28.94
C VAL A 12 -34.65 -7.85 29.11
N ALA A 13 -34.00 -8.05 30.26
CA ALA A 13 -32.63 -7.60 30.49
C ALA A 13 -31.63 -8.26 29.53
N LEU A 14 -31.77 -9.56 29.27
CA LEU A 14 -30.92 -10.29 28.31
C LEU A 14 -31.12 -9.80 26.87
N LEU A 15 -32.37 -9.51 26.46
CA LEU A 15 -32.68 -8.99 25.12
C LEU A 15 -32.13 -7.57 24.93
N LEU A 16 -32.22 -6.72 25.95
CA LEU A 16 -31.63 -5.38 25.91
C LEU A 16 -30.10 -5.46 25.85
N TYR A 17 -29.48 -6.35 26.62
CA TYR A 17 -28.04 -6.54 26.61
C TYR A 17 -27.54 -7.10 25.27
N SER A 18 -28.23 -8.09 24.68
CA SER A 18 -27.85 -8.62 23.37
C SER A 18 -27.98 -7.56 22.28
N SER A 19 -29.05 -6.76 22.29
CA SER A 19 -29.25 -5.66 21.34
C SER A 19 -28.14 -4.60 21.45
N PHE A 20 -27.75 -4.23 22.67
CA PHE A 20 -26.67 -3.27 22.90
C PHE A 20 -25.30 -3.84 22.48
N ALA A 21 -25.04 -5.12 22.76
CA ALA A 21 -23.83 -5.81 22.33
C ALA A 21 -23.74 -5.89 20.80
N THR A 22 -24.85 -6.21 20.12
CA THR A 22 -24.93 -6.23 18.65
C THR A 22 -24.71 -4.84 18.07
N TRP A 23 -25.33 -3.79 18.62
CA TRP A 23 -25.15 -2.42 18.14
C TRP A 23 -23.70 -1.96 18.28
N LYS A 24 -23.07 -2.16 19.45
CA LYS A 24 -21.66 -1.79 19.68
C LYS A 24 -20.71 -2.58 18.76
N TRP A 25 -21.02 -3.86 18.52
CA TRP A 25 -20.27 -4.69 17.59
C TRP A 25 -20.39 -4.18 16.15
N GLU A 26 -21.61 -3.83 15.70
CA GLU A 26 -21.86 -3.29 14.36
C GLU A 26 -21.17 -1.94 14.13
N GLU A 27 -21.17 -1.06 15.13
CA GLU A 27 -20.46 0.23 15.07
C GLU A 27 -18.94 0.03 14.97
N THR A 28 -18.41 -0.93 15.73
CA THR A 28 -16.98 -1.29 15.68
C THR A 28 -16.60 -1.87 14.32
N GLU A 29 -17.44 -2.75 13.74
CA GLU A 29 -17.21 -3.34 12.43
C GLU A 29 -17.28 -2.29 11.32
N LYS A 30 -18.27 -1.38 11.35
CA LYS A 30 -18.34 -0.24 10.42
C LYS A 30 -17.11 0.65 10.51
N SER A 31 -16.62 0.92 11.72
CA SER A 31 -15.40 1.70 11.92
C SER A 31 -14.17 0.98 11.34
N ARG A 32 -14.08 -0.34 11.51
CA ARG A 32 -13.02 -1.17 10.94
C ARG A 32 -13.06 -1.18 9.41
N ASP A 33 -14.22 -1.38 8.81
CA ASP A 33 -14.40 -1.37 7.36
C ASP A 33 -14.07 0.00 6.77
N ASN A 34 -14.47 1.09 7.42
CA ASN A 34 -14.10 2.44 7.00
C ASN A 34 -12.60 2.67 7.05
N ALA A 35 -11.92 2.19 8.10
CA ALA A 35 -10.47 2.26 8.21
C ALA A 35 -9.77 1.45 7.10
N ILE A 36 -10.22 0.22 6.85
CA ILE A 36 -9.70 -0.61 5.75
C ILE A 36 -9.88 0.10 4.41
N ASN A 37 -11.07 0.60 4.11
CA ASN A 37 -11.35 1.30 2.85
C ASN A 37 -10.53 2.60 2.71
N ALA A 38 -10.24 3.30 3.80
CA ALA A 38 -9.37 4.49 3.77
C ALA A 38 -7.91 4.10 3.48
N LEU A 39 -7.41 3.06 4.15
CA LEU A 39 -6.05 2.56 3.94
C LEU A 39 -5.87 1.95 2.55
N GLU A 40 -6.85 1.22 2.01
CA GLU A 40 -6.80 0.68 0.64
C GLU A 40 -6.71 1.81 -0.40
N ARG A 41 -7.42 2.93 -0.18
CA ARG A 41 -7.32 4.12 -1.04
C ARG A 41 -5.97 4.80 -0.92
N ALA A 42 -5.45 4.96 0.30
CA ALA A 42 -4.13 5.52 0.52
C ALA A 42 -3.05 4.67 -0.18
N ALA A 43 -3.03 3.35 0.06
CA ALA A 43 -2.09 2.44 -0.58
C ALA A 43 -2.25 2.41 -2.11
N SER A 44 -3.48 2.51 -2.65
CA SER A 44 -3.69 2.66 -4.09
C SER A 44 -3.06 3.95 -4.63
N SER A 45 -3.18 5.06 -3.91
CA SER A 45 -2.56 6.34 -4.29
C SER A 45 -1.04 6.25 -4.27
N GLU A 46 -0.47 5.65 -3.24
CA GLU A 46 0.99 5.48 -3.14
C GLU A 46 1.53 4.51 -4.19
N MET A 47 0.78 3.46 -4.55
CA MET A 47 1.13 2.61 -5.68
C MET A 47 1.18 3.40 -7.00
N LYS A 48 0.18 4.23 -7.27
CA LYS A 48 0.14 5.06 -8.48
C LYS A 48 1.29 6.06 -8.58
N CYS A 49 1.82 6.53 -7.44
CA CYS A 49 3.01 7.37 -7.43
C CYS A 49 4.18 6.72 -8.21
N PHE A 50 4.31 5.39 -8.17
CA PHE A 50 5.37 4.67 -8.90
C PHE A 50 5.17 4.58 -10.41
N GLU A 51 4.01 4.94 -10.96
CA GLU A 51 3.85 5.19 -12.41
C GLU A 51 4.81 6.30 -12.85
N SER A 52 5.10 7.24 -11.95
CA SER A 52 6.04 8.32 -12.18
C SER A 52 7.50 7.86 -12.24
N SER A 53 7.82 6.59 -11.92
CA SER A 53 9.19 6.07 -12.10
C SER A 53 9.65 6.11 -13.57
N GLY A 54 8.73 6.07 -14.53
CA GLY A 54 9.03 6.33 -15.95
C GLY A 54 9.54 7.75 -16.20
N ILE A 55 9.02 8.75 -15.49
CA ILE A 55 9.50 10.14 -15.58
C ILE A 55 10.93 10.26 -15.04
N LEU A 56 11.26 9.55 -13.94
CA LEU A 56 12.63 9.51 -13.43
C LEU A 56 13.61 8.99 -14.49
N VAL A 57 13.21 7.96 -15.24
CA VAL A 57 14.00 7.42 -16.35
C VAL A 57 14.16 8.47 -17.46
N SER A 58 13.07 9.12 -17.90
CA SER A 58 13.14 10.18 -18.91
C SER A 58 14.06 11.32 -18.49
N LEU A 59 14.00 11.76 -17.24
CA LEU A 59 14.92 12.78 -16.70
C LEU A 59 16.39 12.32 -16.77
N ALA A 60 16.67 11.05 -16.49
CA ALA A 60 18.02 10.52 -16.56
C ALA A 60 18.53 10.42 -18.01
N GLU A 61 17.67 10.01 -18.95
CA GLU A 61 18.00 9.91 -20.38
C GLU A 61 18.17 11.28 -21.04
N GLU A 62 17.37 12.28 -20.65
CA GLU A 62 17.48 13.68 -21.11
C GLU A 62 18.59 14.47 -20.41
N ASN A 63 19.45 13.80 -19.65
CA ASN A 63 20.60 14.37 -18.97
C ASN A 63 20.23 15.52 -18.00
N ALA A 64 19.09 15.40 -17.32
CA ALA A 64 18.72 16.29 -16.23
C ALA A 64 19.79 16.29 -15.13
N SER A 65 19.84 17.35 -14.31
CA SER A 65 20.82 17.45 -13.24
C SER A 65 20.66 16.34 -12.20
N ASN A 66 21.75 15.95 -11.52
CA ASN A 66 21.67 14.96 -10.44
C ASN A 66 20.74 15.46 -9.31
N ALA A 67 20.68 16.77 -9.07
CA ALA A 67 19.75 17.36 -8.12
C ALA A 67 18.28 17.10 -8.48
N ALA A 68 17.92 17.12 -9.78
CA ALA A 68 16.58 16.76 -10.24
C ALA A 68 16.29 15.27 -10.00
N LEU A 69 17.24 14.39 -10.34
CA LEU A 69 17.09 12.95 -10.12
C LEU A 69 16.93 12.61 -8.63
N ILE A 70 17.68 13.27 -7.76
CA ILE A 70 17.58 13.10 -6.30
C ILE A 70 16.22 13.60 -5.80
N SER A 71 15.81 14.80 -6.19
CA SER A 71 14.54 15.39 -5.75
C SER A 71 13.35 14.51 -6.15
N PHE A 72 13.41 13.94 -7.36
CA PHE A 72 12.38 13.03 -7.84
C PHE A 72 12.45 11.66 -7.14
N SER A 73 13.65 11.13 -6.90
CA SER A 73 13.83 9.88 -6.15
C SER A 73 13.36 10.01 -4.70
N LEU A 74 13.55 11.18 -4.08
CA LEU A 74 13.02 11.48 -2.74
C LEU A 74 11.49 11.37 -2.68
N MET A 75 10.80 11.91 -3.69
CA MET A 75 9.34 11.77 -3.79
C MET A 75 8.93 10.30 -3.87
N LEU A 76 9.59 9.51 -4.73
CA LEU A 76 9.30 8.07 -4.87
C LEU A 76 9.66 7.27 -3.61
N ALA A 77 10.72 7.63 -2.90
CA ALA A 77 11.09 7.05 -1.61
C ALA A 77 10.06 7.37 -0.51
N HIS A 78 9.45 8.57 -0.55
CA HIS A 78 8.36 8.92 0.36
C HIS A 78 7.10 8.08 0.07
N CYS A 79 6.75 7.91 -1.20
CA CYS A 79 5.64 7.04 -1.61
C CYS A 79 5.86 5.59 -1.15
N ALA A 80 7.09 5.07 -1.27
CA ALA A 80 7.48 3.76 -0.76
C ALA A 80 7.24 3.59 0.74
N TYR A 81 7.67 4.58 1.53
CA TYR A 81 7.48 4.56 2.98
C TYR A 81 6.00 4.59 3.38
N ASN A 82 5.21 5.46 2.73
CA ASN A 82 3.77 5.54 3.00
C ASN A 82 3.05 4.26 2.59
N LEU A 83 3.44 3.66 1.46
CA LEU A 83 2.89 2.38 1.01
C LEU A 83 3.21 1.25 2.00
N GLU A 84 4.46 1.16 2.45
CA GLU A 84 4.89 0.19 3.47
C GLU A 84 4.05 0.31 4.74
N SER A 85 3.98 1.51 5.31
CA SER A 85 3.26 1.76 6.57
C SER A 85 1.76 1.47 6.44
N THR A 86 1.17 1.88 5.33
CA THR A 86 -0.24 1.61 5.03
C THR A 86 -0.50 0.12 4.83
N ALA A 87 0.40 -0.59 4.15
CA ALA A 87 0.30 -2.03 3.93
C ALA A 87 0.42 -2.82 5.24
N TYR A 88 1.31 -2.44 6.16
CA TYR A 88 1.35 -3.06 7.49
C TYR A 88 0.06 -2.83 8.28
N SER A 89 -0.53 -1.64 8.20
CA SER A 89 -1.81 -1.32 8.83
C SER A 89 -2.96 -2.14 8.23
N LEU A 90 -2.97 -2.34 6.91
CA LEU A 90 -3.92 -3.22 6.23
C LEU A 90 -3.73 -4.68 6.67
N ARG A 91 -2.49 -5.16 6.75
CA ARG A 91 -2.17 -6.50 7.22
C ARG A 91 -2.67 -6.74 8.64
N SER A 92 -2.48 -5.79 9.55
CA SER A 92 -2.91 -5.94 10.95
C SER A 92 -4.43 -5.97 11.09
N LEU A 93 -5.16 -5.20 10.28
CA LEU A 93 -6.62 -5.13 10.32
C LEU A 93 -7.34 -6.27 9.58
N THR A 94 -6.75 -6.77 8.49
CA THR A 94 -7.40 -7.77 7.61
C THR A 94 -6.85 -9.18 7.80
N ASN A 95 -5.63 -9.31 8.31
CA ASN A 95 -4.86 -10.55 8.32
C ASN A 95 -4.73 -11.21 6.93
N ASP A 96 -4.81 -10.44 5.84
CA ASP A 96 -4.57 -10.89 4.46
C ASP A 96 -3.06 -10.83 4.13
N PRO A 97 -2.42 -11.94 3.70
CA PRO A 97 -0.97 -11.97 3.46
C PRO A 97 -0.53 -11.11 2.28
N LYS A 98 -1.41 -10.77 1.33
CA LYS A 98 -1.05 -9.92 0.19
C LYS A 98 -0.52 -8.56 0.63
N TYR A 99 -0.97 -8.05 1.77
CA TYR A 99 -0.50 -6.78 2.31
C TYR A 99 0.92 -6.87 2.88
N SER A 100 1.39 -8.06 3.26
CA SER A 100 2.80 -8.26 3.60
C SER A 100 3.68 -8.18 2.34
N ASP A 101 3.22 -8.76 1.23
CA ASP A 101 3.93 -8.66 -0.05
C ASP A 101 3.90 -7.22 -0.59
N LEU A 102 2.81 -6.49 -0.37
CA LEU A 102 2.71 -5.06 -0.72
C LEU A 102 3.68 -4.20 0.12
N ALA A 103 3.83 -4.51 1.41
CA ALA A 103 4.80 -3.83 2.25
C ALA A 103 6.23 -4.09 1.75
N ALA A 104 6.57 -5.34 1.42
CA ALA A 104 7.87 -5.70 0.87
C ALA A 104 8.16 -5.02 -0.48
N PHE A 105 7.14 -4.89 -1.33
CA PHE A 105 7.21 -4.10 -2.56
C PHE A 105 7.60 -2.64 -2.28
N GLY A 106 6.92 -1.99 -1.32
CA GLY A 106 7.26 -0.63 -0.88
C GLY A 106 8.69 -0.52 -0.35
N VAL A 107 9.10 -1.43 0.56
CA VAL A 107 10.44 -1.45 1.14
C VAL A 107 11.53 -1.53 0.07
N SER A 108 11.41 -2.46 -0.87
CA SER A 108 12.43 -2.72 -1.89
C SER A 108 12.64 -1.49 -2.79
N LEU A 109 11.55 -0.85 -3.22
CA LEU A 109 11.61 0.41 -3.97
C LEU A 109 12.17 1.56 -3.12
N GLY A 110 11.76 1.65 -1.85
CA GLY A 110 12.28 2.64 -0.92
C GLY A 110 13.79 2.55 -0.75
N ILE A 111 14.34 1.33 -0.66
CA ILE A 111 15.79 1.09 -0.60
C ILE A 111 16.45 1.57 -1.89
N PHE A 112 15.91 1.22 -3.05
CA PHE A 112 16.45 1.66 -4.34
C PHE A 112 16.46 3.19 -4.47
N PHE A 113 15.32 3.86 -4.25
CA PHE A 113 15.25 5.32 -4.43
C PHE A 113 16.07 6.10 -3.41
N ARG A 114 16.18 5.61 -2.16
CA ARG A 114 17.14 6.16 -1.18
C ARG A 114 18.59 5.93 -1.61
N ARG A 115 18.91 4.84 -2.31
CA ARG A 115 20.26 4.64 -2.87
C ARG A 115 20.57 5.67 -3.94
N VAL A 116 19.61 5.96 -4.83
CA VAL A 116 19.74 7.01 -5.85
C VAL A 116 19.93 8.39 -5.20
N GLU A 117 19.17 8.69 -4.15
CA GLU A 117 19.29 9.92 -3.35
C GLU A 117 20.68 10.08 -2.72
N ASN A 118 21.15 9.06 -2.01
CA ASN A 118 22.38 9.14 -1.22
C ASN A 118 23.66 9.13 -2.06
N ARG A 119 23.59 8.72 -3.33
CA ARG A 119 24.76 8.62 -4.21
C ARG A 119 24.73 9.69 -5.29
N PHE A 120 24.90 10.95 -4.88
CA PHE A 120 24.77 12.12 -5.78
C PHE A 120 25.48 11.98 -7.12
N TRP A 121 26.71 11.45 -7.15
CA TRP A 121 27.50 11.33 -8.37
C TRP A 121 27.10 10.14 -9.26
N GLU A 122 26.46 9.13 -8.67
CA GLU A 122 26.06 7.88 -9.34
C GLU A 122 24.55 7.81 -9.61
N SER A 123 23.75 8.80 -9.16
CA SER A 123 22.28 8.77 -9.24
C SER A 123 21.77 8.44 -10.64
N ARG A 124 22.36 9.03 -11.67
CA ARG A 124 21.99 8.77 -13.07
C ARG A 124 22.36 7.36 -13.51
N GLU A 125 23.56 6.89 -13.19
CA GLU A 125 24.01 5.55 -13.54
C GLU A 125 23.07 4.50 -12.92
N LEU A 126 22.71 4.67 -11.64
CA LEU A 126 21.78 3.78 -10.94
C LEU A 126 20.40 3.73 -11.61
N VAL A 127 19.86 4.89 -12.00
CA VAL A 127 18.58 4.98 -12.71
C VAL A 127 18.68 4.32 -14.09
N LEU A 128 19.70 4.66 -14.87
CA LEU A 128 19.88 4.13 -16.23
C LEU A 128 20.15 2.63 -16.25
N LYS A 129 20.87 2.10 -15.26
CA LYS A 129 21.11 0.65 -15.08
C LYS A 129 19.82 -0.13 -14.88
N ASN A 130 18.81 0.49 -14.26
CA ASN A 130 17.51 -0.11 -13.98
C ASN A 130 16.39 0.40 -14.90
N LYS A 131 16.73 1.12 -15.99
CA LYS A 131 15.74 1.85 -16.80
C LYS A 131 14.59 0.98 -17.30
N ASP A 132 14.89 -0.18 -17.88
CA ASP A 132 13.87 -1.04 -18.49
C ASP A 132 12.97 -1.63 -17.40
N ARG A 133 13.54 -1.90 -16.22
CA ARG A 133 12.79 -2.42 -15.06
C ARG A 133 11.87 -1.35 -14.47
N LEU A 134 12.34 -0.11 -14.35
CA LEU A 134 11.54 1.02 -13.86
C LEU A 134 10.40 1.36 -14.83
N VAL A 135 10.67 1.39 -16.14
CA VAL A 135 9.63 1.61 -17.16
C VAL A 135 8.61 0.47 -17.15
N ASN A 136 9.05 -0.80 -17.10
CA ASN A 136 8.14 -1.94 -17.04
C ASN A 136 7.31 -1.95 -15.75
N LEU A 137 7.88 -1.50 -14.62
CA LEU A 137 7.15 -1.33 -13.37
C LEU A 137 6.06 -0.28 -13.51
N ALA A 138 6.39 0.90 -14.03
CA ALA A 138 5.42 1.98 -14.26
C ALA A 138 4.24 1.49 -15.12
N LEU A 139 4.53 0.84 -16.26
CA LEU A 139 3.49 0.29 -17.14
C LEU A 139 2.67 -0.82 -16.47
N THR A 140 3.29 -1.67 -15.66
CA THR A 140 2.58 -2.74 -14.95
C THR A 140 1.64 -2.16 -13.89
N ILE A 141 2.07 -1.11 -13.18
CA ILE A 141 1.23 -0.43 -12.18
C ILE A 141 0.07 0.29 -12.86
N ASP A 142 0.32 1.03 -13.95
CA ASP A 142 -0.74 1.71 -14.70
C ASP A 142 -1.81 0.71 -15.16
N ASN A 143 -1.39 -0.39 -15.82
CA ASN A 143 -2.31 -1.44 -16.24
C ASN A 143 -3.09 -2.03 -15.06
N LEU A 144 -2.42 -2.40 -13.96
CA LEU A 144 -3.09 -3.03 -12.82
C LEU A 144 -4.03 -2.06 -12.08
N THR A 145 -3.64 -0.80 -11.89
CA THR A 145 -4.44 0.16 -11.11
C THR A 145 -5.59 0.75 -11.93
N VAL A 146 -5.41 0.95 -13.24
CA VAL A 146 -6.45 1.45 -14.16
C VAL A 146 -7.45 0.35 -14.51
N GLU A 147 -6.99 -0.82 -14.95
CA GLU A 147 -7.90 -1.90 -15.36
C GLU A 147 -8.72 -2.45 -14.20
N ARG A 148 -8.10 -2.56 -13.02
CA ARG A 148 -8.75 -3.16 -11.85
C ARG A 148 -9.35 -2.14 -10.89
N LYS A 149 -9.32 -0.84 -11.19
CA LYS A 149 -9.95 0.22 -10.38
C LYS A 149 -9.50 0.23 -8.90
N GLY A 150 -8.23 -0.03 -8.63
CA GLY A 150 -7.61 0.11 -7.30
C GLY A 150 -7.15 -1.18 -6.61
N LEU A 151 -6.45 -1.01 -5.48
CA LEU A 151 -5.72 -2.06 -4.77
C LEU A 151 -6.59 -3.25 -4.35
N ARG A 152 -7.86 -3.00 -3.97
CA ARG A 152 -8.77 -4.03 -3.47
C ARG A 152 -8.98 -5.18 -4.46
N ASN A 153 -8.92 -4.88 -5.75
CA ASN A 153 -9.17 -5.82 -6.83
C ASN A 153 -7.88 -6.50 -7.36
N LEU A 154 -6.72 -6.18 -6.78
CA LEU A 154 -5.48 -6.88 -7.07
C LEU A 154 -5.46 -8.22 -6.33
N THR A 155 -5.09 -9.28 -7.05
CA THR A 155 -4.92 -10.61 -6.46
C THR A 155 -3.58 -10.70 -5.73
N PRO A 156 -3.41 -11.66 -4.82
CA PRO A 156 -2.11 -11.94 -4.22
C PRO A 156 -0.99 -12.15 -5.24
N GLU A 157 -1.30 -12.76 -6.39
CA GLU A 157 -0.36 -13.00 -7.48
C GLU A 157 0.09 -11.70 -8.15
N ASP A 158 -0.81 -10.73 -8.34
CA ASP A 158 -0.45 -9.41 -8.88
C ASP A 158 0.52 -8.70 -7.94
N ILE A 159 0.26 -8.73 -6.62
CA ILE A 159 1.13 -8.10 -5.63
C ILE A 159 2.49 -8.81 -5.55
N LYS A 160 2.53 -10.14 -5.61
CA LYS A 160 3.78 -10.90 -5.67
C LYS A 160 4.60 -10.57 -6.92
N LYS A 161 3.95 -10.39 -8.07
CA LYS A 161 4.61 -9.95 -9.30
C LYS A 161 5.26 -8.57 -9.08
N LEU A 162 4.53 -7.61 -8.53
CA LEU A 162 5.06 -6.28 -8.25
C LEU A 162 6.24 -6.32 -7.28
N LYS A 163 6.10 -7.07 -6.17
CA LYS A 163 7.19 -7.30 -5.21
C LYS A 163 8.45 -7.80 -5.90
N LYS A 164 8.35 -8.85 -6.71
CA LYS A 164 9.49 -9.42 -7.44
C LYS A 164 10.15 -8.38 -8.35
N MET A 165 9.37 -7.57 -9.07
CA MET A 165 9.91 -6.51 -9.92
C MET A 165 10.68 -5.47 -9.10
N ALA A 166 10.19 -5.11 -7.90
CA ALA A 166 10.89 -4.20 -7.01
C ALA A 166 12.19 -4.79 -6.44
N GLU A 167 12.19 -6.06 -6.03
CA GLU A 167 13.39 -6.77 -5.56
C GLU A 167 14.47 -6.85 -6.65
N GLU A 168 14.06 -7.05 -7.91
CA GLU A 168 14.96 -7.02 -9.06
C GLU A 168 15.56 -5.62 -9.29
N ILE A 169 14.78 -4.55 -9.12
CA ILE A 169 15.26 -3.16 -9.18
C ILE A 169 16.22 -2.86 -8.03
N GLU A 170 15.90 -3.29 -6.81
CA GLU A 170 16.76 -3.08 -5.63
C GLU A 170 18.13 -3.74 -5.80
N SER A 171 18.15 -4.94 -6.39
CA SER A 171 19.36 -5.75 -6.56
C SER A 171 20.21 -5.34 -7.77
N GLY A 172 19.65 -4.55 -8.70
CA GLY A 172 20.33 -4.04 -9.89
C GLY A 172 21.24 -2.86 -9.56
#